data_AF-A0A239R1R1-F1
#
_entry.id   AF-A0A239R1R1-F1
#
_cell.length_a   1.000
_cell.length_b   1.000
_cell.length_c   1.000
_cell.angle_alpha   90.00
_cell.angle_beta   90.00
_cell.angle_gamma   90.00
#
_symmetry.space_group_name_H-M   'P 1'
#
loop_
_entity.id
_entity.type
_entity.pdbx_description
1 polymer ?
#
loop_
_entity_poly.entity_id
_entity_poly.type
_entity_poly.pdbx_seq_one_letter_code
_entity_poly.pdbx_strand_id
1 'polypeptide(L)'
;MNKTDILYVYVGNNGGSFNGVGNGGGATDIRLIDGAWNNFNSLKSRIMVAAGGGGPQDYYDGYDYRCPGGYAGGLTGGSASTKHYPSGTYISSGAAQTSGGICSSYPAWKGGFGYVADSGHGRGGMGYYGGGSGPYMDCLCGAGSGGSSFISGHSGCNAINESSTDKFNMSHRGISTHYSGKIFTNTQMIAGNATQTKPGGGTETGHSGSGYCRIIMTRSL
;
A
#
# COMPACT_ATOMS: atom_id res chain seq x y z
N MET A 1 3.95 -9.29 23.58
CA MET A 1 4.61 -7.99 23.75
C MET A 1 4.92 -7.81 25.21
N ASN A 2 6.11 -7.31 25.53
CA ASN A 2 6.51 -7.03 26.89
C ASN A 2 6.00 -5.65 27.29
N LYS A 3 5.79 -5.42 28.60
CA LYS A 3 5.32 -4.13 29.13
C LYS A 3 6.24 -2.94 28.75
N THR A 4 7.50 -3.22 28.44
CA THR A 4 8.52 -2.23 28.11
C THR A 4 8.69 -2.01 26.60
N ASP A 5 7.97 -2.76 25.75
CA ASP A 5 8.04 -2.56 24.30
C ASP A 5 7.41 -1.21 23.94
N ILE A 6 8.12 -0.38 23.16
CA ILE A 6 7.59 0.85 22.57
C ILE A 6 7.15 0.55 21.15
N LEU A 7 5.94 1.01 20.81
CA LEU A 7 5.39 0.93 19.46
C LEU A 7 5.25 2.33 18.88
N TYR A 8 5.76 2.52 17.66
CA TYR A 8 5.61 3.77 16.92
C TYR A 8 4.52 3.58 15.87
N VAL A 9 3.50 4.45 15.89
CA VAL A 9 2.37 4.38 14.98
C VAL A 9 2.51 5.49 13.94
N TYR A 10 2.57 5.09 12.67
CA TYR A 10 2.56 6.01 11.53
C TYR A 10 1.22 5.91 10.85
N VAL A 11 0.54 7.05 10.66
CA VAL A 11 -0.78 7.10 10.03
C VAL A 11 -0.64 7.66 8.62
N GLY A 12 -1.05 6.87 7.64
CA GLY A 12 -0.98 7.24 6.23
C GLY A 12 -1.93 8.39 5.92
N ASN A 13 -1.50 9.37 5.14
CA ASN A 13 -2.38 10.46 4.73
C ASN A 13 -3.22 10.08 3.49
N ASN A 14 -4.35 10.76 3.30
CA ASN A 14 -5.01 10.78 2.00
C ASN A 14 -4.05 11.48 1.00
N GLY A 15 -3.76 10.84 -0.12
CA GLY A 15 -2.83 11.38 -1.12
C GLY A 15 -3.32 12.68 -1.78
N GLY A 16 -4.62 12.97 -1.72
CA GLY A 16 -5.22 14.13 -2.39
C GLY A 16 -5.23 13.98 -3.91
N SER A 17 -5.55 15.06 -4.61
CA SER A 17 -5.63 15.08 -6.07
C SER A 17 -5.28 16.46 -6.62
N PHE A 18 -4.75 16.52 -7.83
CA PHE A 18 -4.48 17.76 -8.56
C PHE A 18 -4.90 17.60 -10.03
N ASN A 19 -5.72 18.52 -10.54
CA ASN A 19 -6.24 18.49 -11.92
C ASN A 19 -6.79 17.12 -12.37
N GLY A 20 -7.58 16.47 -11.51
CA GLY A 20 -8.18 15.16 -11.81
C GLY A 20 -7.23 13.97 -11.71
N VAL A 21 -5.95 14.18 -11.37
CA VAL A 21 -4.97 13.12 -11.10
C VAL A 21 -4.90 12.90 -9.59
N GLY A 22 -5.38 11.75 -9.14
CA GLY A 22 -5.32 11.32 -7.75
C GLY A 22 -3.95 10.77 -7.38
N ASN A 23 -3.49 11.07 -6.16
CA ASN A 23 -2.37 10.35 -5.58
C ASN A 23 -2.88 9.09 -4.87
N GLY A 24 -2.03 8.07 -4.77
CA GLY A 24 -2.30 6.90 -3.95
C GLY A 24 -2.35 7.25 -2.46
N GLY A 25 -3.09 6.46 -1.69
CA GLY A 25 -3.20 6.59 -0.24
C GLY A 25 -1.90 6.18 0.47
N GLY A 26 -1.62 6.83 1.60
CA GLY A 26 -0.54 6.47 2.50
C GLY A 26 -0.82 5.16 3.27
N ALA A 27 0.25 4.48 3.67
CA ALA A 27 0.14 3.29 4.52
C ALA A 27 0.09 3.70 6.00
N THR A 28 -0.69 2.95 6.78
CA THR A 28 -0.69 3.05 8.24
C THR A 28 0.06 1.85 8.80
N ASP A 29 1.06 2.06 9.65
CA ASP A 29 1.91 0.99 10.12
C ASP A 29 2.35 1.15 11.58
N ILE A 30 2.73 0.01 12.17
CA ILE A 30 3.26 -0.10 13.53
C ILE A 30 4.71 -0.55 13.43
N ARG A 31 5.62 0.24 14.01
CA ARG A 31 7.08 0.06 13.96
C ARG A 31 7.67 -0.16 15.35
N LEU A 32 8.80 -0.86 15.39
CA LEU A 32 9.60 -1.05 16.60
C LEU A 32 10.75 -0.04 16.72
N ILE A 33 11.11 0.62 15.63
CA ILE A 33 12.19 1.60 15.56
C ILE A 33 11.62 2.91 14.99
N ASP A 34 11.84 4.00 15.71
CA ASP A 34 11.47 5.35 15.27
C ASP A 34 12.35 5.82 14.11
N GLY A 35 11.82 6.77 13.37
CA GLY A 35 12.51 7.49 12.31
C GLY A 35 11.54 8.30 11.46
N ALA A 36 12.10 9.04 10.50
CA ALA A 36 11.29 9.63 9.45
C ALA A 36 10.45 8.54 8.73
N TRP A 37 9.32 8.95 8.14
CA TRP A 37 8.38 8.03 7.49
C TRP A 37 9.04 7.08 6.46
N ASN A 38 10.10 7.56 5.79
CA ASN A 38 10.89 6.85 4.76
C ASN A 38 12.23 6.30 5.26
N ASN A 39 12.55 6.39 6.55
CA ASN A 39 13.79 5.86 7.11
C ASN A 39 13.82 4.34 6.96
N PHE A 40 14.89 3.81 6.39
CA PHE A 40 14.98 2.39 6.05
C PHE A 40 14.93 1.46 7.29
N ASN A 41 15.66 1.79 8.35
CA ASN A 41 15.68 0.97 9.57
C ASN A 41 14.30 0.98 10.27
N SER A 42 13.65 2.13 10.28
CA SER A 42 12.26 2.27 10.74
C SER A 42 11.32 1.42 9.86
N LEU A 43 11.37 1.54 8.53
CA LEU A 43 10.55 0.77 7.59
C LEU A 43 10.74 -0.74 7.73
N LYS A 44 11.97 -1.21 7.96
CA LYS A 44 12.23 -2.64 8.21
C LYS A 44 11.57 -3.14 9.48
N SER A 45 11.45 -2.29 10.49
CA SER A 45 10.88 -2.66 11.80
C SER A 45 9.35 -2.72 11.83
N ARG A 46 8.67 -2.56 10.68
CA ARG A 46 7.22 -2.61 10.56
C ARG A 46 6.70 -4.02 10.84
N ILE A 47 5.95 -4.18 11.92
CA ILE A 47 5.32 -5.46 12.31
C ILE A 47 3.87 -5.58 11.85
N MET A 48 3.25 -4.46 11.45
CA MET A 48 1.92 -4.39 10.85
C MET A 48 1.89 -3.22 9.87
N VAL A 49 1.30 -3.42 8.70
CA VAL A 49 1.11 -2.42 7.64
C VAL A 49 -0.26 -2.61 7.01
N ALA A 50 -1.12 -1.61 7.14
CA ALA A 50 -2.34 -1.46 6.36
C ALA A 50 -2.03 -0.56 5.16
N ALA A 51 -2.09 -1.14 3.95
CA ALA A 51 -1.73 -0.45 2.72
C ALA A 51 -2.82 0.51 2.22
N GLY A 52 -2.39 1.55 1.51
CA GLY A 52 -3.25 2.51 0.82
C GLY A 52 -3.55 2.09 -0.61
N GLY A 53 -4.74 2.47 -1.10
CA GLY A 53 -5.16 2.25 -2.49
C GLY A 53 -4.39 3.14 -3.48
N GLY A 54 -4.40 2.76 -4.76
CA GLY A 54 -3.82 3.56 -5.82
C GLY A 54 -4.66 4.79 -6.17
N GLY A 55 -4.01 5.80 -6.74
CA GLY A 55 -4.65 7.03 -7.17
C GLY A 55 -5.46 6.82 -8.46
N PRO A 56 -6.71 7.32 -8.54
CA PRO A 56 -7.46 7.34 -9.78
C PRO A 56 -6.96 8.46 -10.72
N GLN A 57 -7.38 8.42 -11.98
CA GLN A 57 -7.38 9.60 -12.84
C GLN A 57 -8.68 9.65 -13.63
N ASP A 58 -9.29 10.84 -13.64
CA ASP A 58 -10.37 11.19 -14.57
C ASP A 58 -9.79 12.07 -15.68
N TYR A 59 -10.13 11.77 -16.93
CA TYR A 59 -9.67 12.53 -18.10
C TYR A 59 -10.82 12.76 -19.08
N TYR A 60 -10.92 13.99 -19.58
CA TYR A 60 -11.94 14.41 -20.55
C TYR A 60 -11.29 15.05 -21.78
N ASP A 61 -11.46 14.42 -22.93
CA ASP A 61 -11.00 14.91 -24.24
C ASP A 61 -12.07 14.59 -25.30
N GLY A 62 -13.30 15.05 -25.04
CA GLY A 62 -14.48 14.71 -25.84
C GLY A 62 -15.12 13.34 -25.51
N TYR A 63 -14.46 12.52 -24.68
CA TYR A 63 -14.98 11.28 -24.10
C TYR A 63 -14.66 11.23 -22.60
N ASP A 64 -15.58 10.67 -21.79
CA ASP A 64 -15.39 10.46 -20.36
C ASP A 64 -14.55 9.20 -20.09
N TYR A 65 -13.27 9.38 -19.76
CA TYR A 65 -12.39 8.29 -19.30
C TYR A 65 -12.23 8.34 -17.79
N ARG A 66 -12.78 7.32 -17.11
CA ARG A 66 -12.60 7.11 -15.67
C ARG A 66 -11.73 5.90 -15.42
N CYS A 67 -10.58 6.13 -14.78
CA CYS A 67 -9.58 5.09 -14.56
C CYS A 67 -9.36 4.98 -13.05
N PRO A 68 -10.14 4.10 -12.39
CA PRO A 68 -10.11 3.96 -10.95
C PRO A 68 -8.77 3.36 -10.51
N GLY A 69 -8.26 3.84 -9.38
CA GLY A 69 -7.10 3.26 -8.74
C GLY A 69 -7.39 1.86 -8.18
N GLY A 70 -6.34 1.08 -8.04
CA GLY A 70 -6.43 -0.27 -7.47
C GLY A 70 -6.67 -0.24 -5.96
N TYR A 71 -7.51 -1.15 -5.47
CA TYR A 71 -7.75 -1.32 -4.03
C TYR A 71 -6.50 -1.84 -3.30
N ALA A 72 -6.43 -1.73 -1.98
CA ALA A 72 -5.32 -2.23 -1.16
C ALA A 72 -5.83 -3.12 -0.02
N GLY A 73 -5.14 -3.17 1.13
CA GLY A 73 -5.61 -3.89 2.33
C GLY A 73 -5.36 -5.40 2.36
N GLY A 74 -5.14 -6.04 1.20
CA GLY A 74 -4.85 -7.48 1.10
C GLY A 74 -3.36 -7.83 1.02
N LEU A 75 -3.07 -9.14 0.91
CA LEU A 75 -1.71 -9.66 0.63
C LEU A 75 -1.16 -9.14 -0.70
N THR A 76 -2.06 -8.90 -1.64
CA THR A 76 -1.80 -8.25 -2.91
C THR A 76 -2.66 -7.00 -3.04
N GLY A 77 -2.09 -5.96 -3.63
CA GLY A 77 -2.87 -4.81 -4.08
C GLY A 77 -3.70 -5.18 -5.32
N GLY A 78 -4.80 -4.48 -5.53
CA GLY A 78 -5.55 -4.49 -6.77
C GLY A 78 -4.77 -3.78 -7.87
N SER A 79 -4.79 -4.35 -9.07
CA SER A 79 -4.27 -3.68 -10.27
C SER A 79 -5.19 -2.56 -10.72
N ALA A 80 -4.66 -1.61 -11.47
CA ALA A 80 -5.42 -0.56 -12.14
C ALA A 80 -5.23 -0.62 -13.65
N SER A 81 -6.31 -0.37 -14.38
CA SER A 81 -6.30 -0.33 -15.84
C SER A 81 -6.36 1.11 -16.31
N THR A 82 -5.45 1.44 -17.21
CA THR A 82 -5.30 2.75 -17.83
C THR A 82 -5.69 2.64 -19.30
N LYS A 83 -6.59 3.51 -19.77
CA LYS A 83 -7.01 3.58 -21.17
C LYS A 83 -6.27 4.70 -21.91
N HIS A 84 -5.87 4.40 -23.15
CA HIS A 84 -5.24 5.31 -24.09
C HIS A 84 -6.11 5.45 -25.34
N TYR A 85 -6.44 6.67 -25.74
CA TYR A 85 -7.05 6.92 -27.04
C TYR A 85 -5.95 6.99 -28.12
N PRO A 86 -6.04 6.28 -29.26
CA PRO A 86 -7.20 5.54 -29.77
C PRO A 86 -7.25 4.02 -29.48
N SER A 87 -6.23 3.35 -28.92
CA SER A 87 -6.32 1.87 -28.72
C SER A 87 -5.36 1.19 -27.71
N GLY A 88 -4.75 1.91 -26.77
CA GLY A 88 -3.83 1.29 -25.79
C GLY A 88 -4.51 0.99 -24.45
N THR A 89 -4.16 -0.13 -23.81
CA THR A 89 -4.44 -0.35 -22.38
C THR A 89 -3.13 -0.66 -21.67
N TYR A 90 -2.82 0.10 -20.63
CA TYR A 90 -1.71 -0.17 -19.72
C TYR A 90 -2.24 -0.68 -18.39
N ILE A 91 -1.51 -1.62 -17.80
CA ILE A 91 -1.86 -2.19 -16.51
C ILE A 91 -0.79 -1.79 -15.50
N SER A 92 -1.22 -1.11 -14.45
CA SER A 92 -0.46 -0.96 -13.22
C SER A 92 -0.76 -2.17 -12.36
N SER A 93 0.18 -3.10 -12.20
CA SER A 93 -0.03 -4.29 -11.37
C SER A 93 -0.01 -3.91 -9.89
N GLY A 94 -0.86 -4.52 -9.07
CA GLY A 94 -0.81 -4.35 -7.62
C GLY A 94 0.46 -4.91 -6.99
N ALA A 95 0.85 -4.36 -5.85
CA ALA A 95 2.02 -4.86 -5.11
C ALA A 95 1.77 -6.25 -4.52
N ALA A 96 2.83 -7.02 -4.29
CA ALA A 96 2.81 -8.34 -3.66
C ALA A 96 3.57 -8.33 -2.33
N GLN A 97 3.77 -9.51 -1.73
CA GLN A 97 4.53 -9.66 -0.48
C GLN A 97 6.06 -9.60 -0.67
N THR A 98 6.55 -9.63 -1.90
CA THR A 98 8.00 -9.64 -2.23
C THR A 98 8.40 -8.66 -3.32
N SER A 99 7.44 -7.93 -3.89
CA SER A 99 7.67 -7.01 -5.00
C SER A 99 6.64 -5.88 -5.00
N GLY A 100 7.06 -4.70 -5.43
CA GLY A 100 6.14 -3.60 -5.69
C GLY A 100 5.41 -3.78 -7.01
N GLY A 101 4.29 -3.07 -7.13
CA GLY A 101 3.54 -3.00 -8.37
C GLY A 101 4.35 -2.31 -9.47
N ILE A 102 4.02 -2.59 -10.73
CA ILE A 102 4.71 -2.04 -11.90
C ILE A 102 3.70 -1.75 -13.02
N CYS A 103 3.86 -0.59 -13.66
CA CYS A 103 3.13 -0.29 -14.88
C CYS A 103 3.75 -0.95 -16.11
N SER A 104 2.92 -1.47 -17.01
CA SER A 104 3.34 -2.06 -18.28
C SER A 104 3.79 -1.05 -19.35
N SER A 105 3.78 0.25 -19.04
CA SER A 105 4.29 1.31 -19.93
C SER A 105 5.80 1.44 -19.89
N TYR A 106 6.36 2.16 -20.88
CA TYR A 106 7.74 2.66 -20.83
C TYR A 106 7.72 4.20 -20.67
N PRO A 107 8.43 4.77 -19.69
CA PRO A 107 9.12 4.09 -18.59
C PRO A 107 8.15 3.37 -17.64
N ALA A 108 8.65 2.34 -16.95
CA ALA A 108 7.87 1.54 -16.01
C ALA A 108 7.94 2.12 -14.60
N TRP A 109 6.84 2.73 -14.14
CA TRP A 109 6.77 3.32 -12.80
C TRP A 109 6.47 2.26 -11.75
N LYS A 110 7.54 1.80 -11.09
CA LYS A 110 7.52 0.68 -10.15
C LYS A 110 7.59 1.15 -8.69
N GLY A 111 6.75 0.57 -7.85
CA GLY A 111 6.85 0.68 -6.39
C GLY A 111 7.85 -0.32 -5.78
N GLY A 112 8.06 -0.25 -4.47
CA GLY A 112 8.94 -1.17 -3.76
C GLY A 112 8.71 -1.15 -2.26
N PHE A 113 9.69 -1.65 -1.51
CA PHE A 113 9.53 -1.84 -0.06
C PHE A 113 9.35 -0.51 0.66
N GLY A 114 8.12 -0.21 1.08
CA GLY A 114 7.77 1.05 1.76
C GLY A 114 7.87 2.30 0.87
N TYR A 115 7.83 2.17 -0.45
CA TYR A 115 7.82 3.32 -1.35
C TYR A 115 7.03 3.05 -2.65
N VAL A 116 6.66 4.13 -3.33
CA VAL A 116 6.07 4.13 -4.69
C VAL A 116 6.93 4.98 -5.61
N ALA A 117 6.73 4.91 -6.92
CA ALA A 117 7.47 5.74 -7.87
C ALA A 117 7.19 7.24 -7.63
N ASP A 118 8.22 8.08 -7.80
CA ASP A 118 8.12 9.53 -7.59
C ASP A 118 7.41 10.28 -8.72
N SER A 119 6.98 9.56 -9.76
CA SER A 119 6.36 10.08 -10.98
C SER A 119 5.27 9.11 -11.49
N GLY A 120 4.64 9.49 -12.59
CA GLY A 120 3.46 8.82 -13.15
C GLY A 120 2.16 9.50 -12.71
N HIS A 121 1.10 9.24 -13.47
CA HIS A 121 -0.26 9.66 -13.11
C HIS A 121 -0.96 8.58 -12.32
N GLY A 122 -1.89 8.95 -11.44
CA GLY A 122 -2.54 7.98 -10.55
C GLY A 122 -1.46 7.29 -9.73
N ARG A 123 -0.90 7.95 -8.72
CA ARG A 123 0.26 7.37 -8.01
C ARG A 123 -0.11 6.03 -7.37
N GLY A 124 0.83 5.08 -7.36
CA GLY A 124 0.64 3.83 -6.63
C GLY A 124 0.32 4.08 -5.15
N GLY A 125 -0.43 3.17 -4.53
CA GLY A 125 -0.71 3.19 -3.10
C GLY A 125 0.48 2.69 -2.28
N MET A 126 0.75 3.32 -1.13
CA MET A 126 1.82 2.89 -0.22
C MET A 126 1.46 1.57 0.48
N GLY A 127 2.46 0.82 0.93
CA GLY A 127 2.22 -0.44 1.65
C GLY A 127 3.49 -1.06 2.23
N TYR A 128 3.40 -2.35 2.57
CA TYR A 128 4.57 -3.17 2.83
C TYR A 128 5.46 -3.15 1.59
N TYR A 129 4.85 -3.44 0.44
CA TYR A 129 5.30 -2.98 -0.87
C TYR A 129 4.30 -1.99 -1.45
N GLY A 130 4.81 -0.93 -2.09
CA GLY A 130 3.99 0.05 -2.79
C GLY A 130 3.55 -0.41 -4.18
N GLY A 131 2.39 0.07 -4.61
CA GLY A 131 1.84 -0.16 -5.94
C GLY A 131 2.63 0.54 -7.05
N GLY A 132 2.33 0.17 -8.29
CA GLY A 132 2.82 0.82 -9.49
C GLY A 132 2.00 2.08 -9.79
N SER A 133 2.65 3.12 -10.29
CA SER A 133 1.97 4.34 -10.74
C SER A 133 1.57 4.21 -12.20
N GLY A 134 0.44 4.81 -12.59
CA GLY A 134 0.02 4.86 -13.99
C GLY A 134 1.01 5.65 -14.88
N PRO A 135 0.93 5.46 -16.21
CA PRO A 135 1.83 6.13 -17.16
C PRO A 135 1.61 7.65 -17.16
N TYR A 136 2.65 8.41 -17.54
CA TYR A 136 2.55 9.83 -17.86
C TYR A 136 2.60 9.98 -19.39
N MET A 137 1.45 10.19 -20.05
CA MET A 137 1.36 10.34 -21.51
C MET A 137 0.16 11.24 -21.89
N ASP A 138 0.24 11.93 -23.02
CA ASP A 138 -0.88 12.70 -23.57
C ASP A 138 -2.07 11.80 -23.94
N CYS A 139 -3.30 12.34 -23.83
CA CYS A 139 -4.57 11.65 -24.14
C CYS A 139 -4.80 10.32 -23.38
N LEU A 140 -4.32 10.24 -22.13
CA LEU A 140 -4.33 9.03 -21.29
C LEU A 140 -4.91 9.28 -19.88
N CYS A 141 -5.72 8.32 -19.39
CA CYS A 141 -6.11 8.24 -17.97
C CYS A 141 -5.20 7.27 -17.19
N GLY A 142 -4.10 7.75 -16.62
CA GLY A 142 -3.16 6.95 -15.82
C GLY A 142 -3.66 6.68 -14.40
N ALA A 143 -3.88 5.41 -14.08
CA ALA A 143 -4.33 4.97 -12.75
C ALA A 143 -3.27 4.12 -12.03
N GLY A 144 -3.15 4.33 -10.72
CA GLY A 144 -2.21 3.63 -9.86
C GLY A 144 -2.80 2.39 -9.24
N SER A 145 -1.97 1.40 -8.97
CA SER A 145 -2.40 0.19 -8.27
C SER A 145 -2.23 0.31 -6.75
N GLY A 146 -2.87 -0.59 -6.00
CA GLY A 146 -2.77 -0.61 -4.54
C GLY A 146 -1.46 -1.20 -4.02
N GLY A 147 -1.08 -0.79 -2.81
CA GLY A 147 0.00 -1.43 -2.05
C GLY A 147 -0.45 -2.75 -1.41
N SER A 148 0.53 -3.53 -0.95
CA SER A 148 0.30 -4.78 -0.21
C SER A 148 0.36 -4.55 1.30
N SER A 149 -0.50 -5.23 2.05
CA SER A 149 -0.51 -5.18 3.51
C SER A 149 0.38 -6.26 4.12
N PHE A 150 0.76 -6.08 5.38
CA PHE A 150 1.56 -7.05 6.12
C PHE A 150 1.11 -7.11 7.57
N ILE A 151 1.02 -8.30 8.14
CA ILE A 151 0.80 -8.49 9.58
C ILE A 151 1.71 -9.63 10.01
N SER A 152 2.62 -9.37 10.94
CA SER A 152 3.51 -10.41 11.45
C SER A 152 2.70 -11.57 12.05
N GLY A 153 2.91 -12.77 11.53
CA GLY A 153 2.18 -13.99 11.92
C GLY A 153 0.87 -14.24 11.17
N HIS A 154 0.43 -13.37 10.26
CA HIS A 154 -0.74 -13.63 9.42
C HIS A 154 -0.42 -14.60 8.28
N SER A 155 -1.34 -15.51 7.95
CA SER A 155 -1.14 -16.48 6.88
C SER A 155 -0.93 -15.81 5.53
N GLY A 156 0.01 -16.30 4.73
CA GLY A 156 0.36 -15.75 3.41
C GLY A 156 1.25 -14.51 3.43
N CYS A 157 1.46 -13.86 4.58
CA CYS A 157 2.46 -12.78 4.68
C CYS A 157 3.89 -13.33 4.57
N ASN A 158 4.81 -12.52 4.03
CA ASN A 158 6.23 -12.87 3.92
C ASN A 158 7.12 -11.80 4.53
N ALA A 159 7.68 -12.10 5.70
CA ALA A 159 8.54 -11.19 6.43
C ALA A 159 9.92 -11.08 5.76
N ILE A 160 10.50 -9.89 5.80
CA ILE A 160 11.88 -9.63 5.37
C ILE A 160 12.90 -10.22 6.33
N ASN A 161 14.11 -10.48 5.80
CA ASN A 161 15.29 -10.80 6.60
C ASN A 161 15.85 -9.55 7.29
N GLU A 162 16.28 -9.71 8.54
CA GLU A 162 16.99 -8.67 9.29
C GLU A 162 18.29 -8.24 8.59
N SER A 163 18.91 -9.14 7.82
CA SER A 163 20.12 -8.85 7.05
C SER A 163 19.91 -7.94 5.84
N SER A 164 18.67 -7.58 5.47
CA SER A 164 18.41 -6.69 4.33
C SER A 164 19.04 -5.30 4.56
N THR A 165 19.87 -4.83 3.63
CA THR A 165 20.67 -3.60 3.79
C THR A 165 20.14 -2.40 3.00
N ASP A 166 19.29 -2.63 2.01
CA ASP A 166 18.67 -1.58 1.21
C ASP A 166 17.22 -1.93 0.84
N LYS A 167 16.40 -0.91 0.56
CA LYS A 167 14.97 -1.08 0.24
C LYS A 167 14.68 -1.52 -1.20
N PHE A 168 15.71 -1.59 -2.04
CA PHE A 168 15.59 -1.90 -3.47
C PHE A 168 15.83 -3.39 -3.75
N ASN A 169 16.52 -4.09 -2.86
CA ASN A 169 16.89 -5.49 -2.93
C ASN A 169 16.65 -6.19 -1.59
N MET A 170 15.37 -6.33 -1.22
CA MET A 170 14.96 -6.97 0.02
C MET A 170 15.06 -8.49 -0.07
N SER A 171 15.63 -9.11 0.96
CA SER A 171 15.61 -10.56 1.14
C SER A 171 14.44 -10.98 2.04
N HIS A 172 13.82 -12.12 1.75
CA HIS A 172 12.61 -12.60 2.43
C HIS A 172 12.81 -13.93 3.12
N ARG A 173 12.06 -14.16 4.20
CA ARG A 173 12.18 -15.35 5.04
C ARG A 173 11.35 -16.54 4.55
N GLY A 174 10.34 -16.30 3.70
CA GLY A 174 9.37 -17.32 3.29
C GLY A 174 8.35 -17.67 4.38
N ILE A 175 8.32 -16.90 5.48
CA ILE A 175 7.40 -17.07 6.62
C ILE A 175 6.84 -15.72 7.04
N SER A 176 5.71 -15.71 7.72
CA SER A 176 5.01 -14.48 8.12
C SER A 176 5.56 -13.82 9.38
N THR A 177 6.37 -14.52 10.17
CA THR A 177 6.94 -13.99 11.42
C THR A 177 8.04 -12.99 11.14
N HIS A 178 7.81 -11.73 11.53
CA HIS A 178 8.80 -10.65 11.49
C HIS A 178 10.09 -11.03 12.22
N TYR A 179 11.25 -10.57 11.75
CA TYR A 179 12.55 -10.98 12.28
C TYR A 179 12.74 -10.70 13.78
N SER A 180 11.99 -9.74 14.35
CA SER A 180 11.95 -9.48 15.79
C SER A 180 11.33 -10.61 16.64
N GLY A 181 10.70 -11.60 16.02
CA GLY A 181 9.92 -12.65 16.68
C GLY A 181 8.54 -12.22 17.19
N LYS A 182 8.19 -10.93 17.17
CA LYS A 182 6.86 -10.43 17.56
C LYS A 182 5.81 -10.82 16.52
N ILE A 183 4.66 -11.34 16.96
CA ILE A 183 3.53 -11.75 16.12
C ILE A 183 2.21 -11.19 16.65
N PHE A 184 1.22 -11.12 15.76
CA PHE A 184 -0.18 -10.95 16.11
C PHE A 184 -0.89 -12.30 15.98
N THR A 185 -1.81 -12.59 16.90
CA THR A 185 -2.68 -13.76 16.85
C THR A 185 -4.10 -13.33 16.48
N ASN A 186 -4.92 -14.26 15.99
CA ASN A 186 -6.31 -14.01 15.58
C ASN A 186 -6.43 -12.85 14.57
N THR A 187 -5.54 -12.85 13.59
CA THR A 187 -5.41 -11.75 12.64
C THR A 187 -6.46 -11.85 11.54
N GLN A 188 -7.00 -10.71 11.13
CA GLN A 188 -7.85 -10.58 9.96
C GLN A 188 -7.25 -9.53 9.02
N MET A 189 -7.18 -9.86 7.74
CA MET A 189 -6.75 -8.96 6.67
C MET A 189 -7.88 -8.89 5.65
N ILE A 190 -8.44 -7.70 5.44
CA ILE A 190 -9.57 -7.48 4.53
C ILE A 190 -9.08 -6.61 3.38
N ALA A 191 -9.25 -7.08 2.15
CA ALA A 191 -8.92 -6.29 0.97
C ALA A 191 -9.95 -5.17 0.79
N GLY A 192 -9.52 -4.03 0.26
CA GLY A 192 -10.32 -2.82 0.12
C GLY A 192 -11.40 -2.88 -0.96
N ASN A 193 -11.52 -4.01 -1.68
CA ASN A 193 -12.67 -4.32 -2.53
C ASN A 193 -13.75 -5.15 -1.79
N ALA A 194 -13.52 -5.50 -0.53
CA ALA A 194 -14.48 -6.17 0.33
C ALA A 194 -15.02 -5.19 1.39
N THR A 195 -16.17 -5.54 1.95
CA THR A 195 -16.78 -4.79 3.05
C THR A 195 -15.98 -4.99 4.34
N GLN A 196 -15.68 -3.89 5.03
CA GLN A 196 -14.92 -3.84 6.27
C GLN A 196 -15.56 -2.90 7.28
N THR A 197 -15.18 -3.01 8.56
CA THR A 197 -15.67 -2.14 9.62
C THR A 197 -15.07 -0.74 9.48
N LYS A 198 -15.92 0.28 9.49
CA LYS A 198 -15.49 1.69 9.44
C LYS A 198 -14.89 2.14 10.78
N PRO A 199 -13.86 3.01 10.78
CA PRO A 199 -13.48 3.76 11.96
C PRO A 199 -14.67 4.53 12.57
N GLY A 200 -15.14 4.09 13.73
CA GLY A 200 -16.27 4.72 14.45
C GLY A 200 -17.59 3.96 14.38
N GLY A 201 -17.65 2.81 13.69
CA GLY A 201 -18.83 1.95 13.62
C GLY A 201 -19.48 1.96 12.23
N GLY A 202 -20.25 0.91 11.95
CA GLY A 202 -20.79 0.63 10.61
C GLY A 202 -19.78 -0.05 9.68
N THR A 203 -20.11 -0.10 8.39
CA THR A 203 -19.33 -0.78 7.35
C THR A 203 -19.01 0.15 6.18
N GLU A 204 -17.90 -0.11 5.50
CA GLU A 204 -17.47 0.56 4.26
C GLU A 204 -16.77 -0.44 3.32
N THR A 205 -16.68 -0.14 2.03
CA THR A 205 -15.86 -0.91 1.08
C THR A 205 -14.60 -0.11 0.78
N GLY A 206 -13.45 -0.62 1.24
CA GLY A 206 -12.23 0.18 1.35
C GLY A 206 -12.35 1.27 2.43
N HIS A 207 -11.33 2.10 2.58
CA HIS A 207 -11.34 3.21 3.53
C HIS A 207 -11.18 4.55 2.79
N SER A 208 -12.10 5.48 3.04
CA SER A 208 -12.03 6.84 2.51
C SER A 208 -11.43 7.80 3.53
N GLY A 209 -10.46 8.60 3.09
CA GLY A 209 -9.77 9.58 3.94
C GLY A 209 -8.37 9.13 4.34
N SER A 210 -7.83 9.77 5.38
CA SER A 210 -6.54 9.39 5.96
C SER A 210 -6.66 8.07 6.71
N GLY A 211 -5.56 7.34 6.81
CA GLY A 211 -5.50 6.07 7.51
C GLY A 211 -5.90 6.17 8.99
N TYR A 212 -6.13 5.01 9.59
CA TYR A 212 -6.65 4.92 10.95
C TYR A 212 -6.01 3.75 11.68
N CYS A 213 -5.53 3.99 12.90
CA CYS A 213 -5.05 2.97 13.81
C CYS A 213 -5.79 3.10 15.15
N ARG A 214 -6.31 1.99 15.65
CA ARG A 214 -6.96 1.92 16.97
C ARG A 214 -6.34 0.79 17.77
N ILE A 215 -5.82 1.13 18.94
CA ILE A 215 -5.27 0.19 19.90
C ILE A 215 -6.14 0.24 21.15
N ILE A 216 -6.68 -0.90 21.55
CA ILE A 216 -7.47 -1.05 22.77
C ILE A 216 -6.69 -1.95 23.70
N MET A 217 -6.38 -1.44 24.90
CA MET A 217 -5.78 -2.26 25.95
C MET A 217 -6.88 -2.87 26.80
N THR A 218 -7.00 -4.19 26.75
CA THR A 218 -7.86 -4.94 27.66
C THR A 218 -6.99 -5.55 28.75
N ARG A 219 -7.35 -5.34 30.01
CA ARG A 219 -6.73 -6.06 31.13
C ARG A 219 -7.36 -7.44 31.19
N SER A 220 -6.56 -8.49 31.02
CA SER A 220 -6.95 -9.83 31.47
C SER A 220 -7.09 -9.77 32.99
N LEU A 221 -8.29 -10.07 33.48
CA LEU A 221 -8.56 -10.26 34.91
C LEU A 221 -7.86 -11.52 35.41
#